data_AF-A0AAV0PD63-F1
#
_entry.id   AF-A0AAV0PD63-F1
#
_cell.length_a   1.000
_cell.length_b   1.000
_cell.length_c   1.000
_cell.angle_alpha   90.00
_cell.angle_beta   90.00
_cell.angle_gamma   90.00
#
_symmetry.space_group_name_H-M   'P 1'
#
loop_
_entity.id
_entity.type
_entity.pdbx_description
1 polymer ?
#
loop_
_entity_poly.entity_id
_entity_poly.type
_entity_poly.pdbx_seq_one_letter_code
_entity_poly.pdbx_strand_id
1 'polypeptide(L)'
;MTRPLLLPLPAMQFVGLAGGWWNEINESAQWQDGIFYTLSGAFALVSLIALIQLIRIELRVPEYGWTTQKVFHLMNFIVNGVRALVFGFHMHVFGLHPKVLTSLALDLPGLLFFSTYTLLVLFWAEIYHQARSLPTDKLRVFYISINAVIYCIQAVIWVYLWVNDNSVVELIGKIFIAVVSIIAALGFLLYGGRLFFMLRRFPIESKGRRKKLHEV
;
A
#
# COMPACT_ATOMS: atom_id res chain seq x y z
N MET A 1 -51.14 -16.37 -9.09
CA MET A 1 -51.13 -15.23 -8.15
C MET A 1 -49.83 -15.24 -7.37
N THR A 2 -48.86 -14.40 -7.73
CA THR A 2 -47.59 -14.24 -7.02
C THR A 2 -47.38 -12.76 -6.76
N ARG A 3 -47.58 -12.33 -5.51
CA ARG A 3 -47.32 -10.95 -5.04
C ARG A 3 -45.80 -10.71 -5.03
N PRO A 4 -45.30 -9.55 -5.50
CA PRO A 4 -43.90 -9.20 -5.33
C PRO A 4 -43.61 -8.91 -3.84
N LEU A 5 -42.51 -9.46 -3.36
CA LEU A 5 -42.02 -9.31 -1.99
C LEU A 5 -41.60 -7.83 -1.80
N LEU A 6 -42.43 -7.05 -1.10
CA LEU A 6 -42.09 -5.68 -0.69
C LEU A 6 -40.91 -5.74 0.29
N LEU A 7 -39.77 -5.16 -0.10
CA LEU A 7 -38.65 -4.93 0.81
C LEU A 7 -39.12 -4.14 2.05
N PRO A 8 -38.63 -4.45 3.26
CA PRO A 8 -39.08 -3.77 4.47
C PRO A 8 -38.64 -2.30 4.47
N LEU A 9 -39.63 -1.40 4.58
CA LEU A 9 -39.56 0.06 4.76
C LEU A 9 -38.37 0.61 5.59
N PRO A 10 -37.93 0.00 6.72
CA PRO A 10 -36.79 0.52 7.49
C PRO A 10 -35.44 0.55 6.75
N ALA A 11 -35.19 -0.38 5.82
CA ALA A 11 -33.93 -0.39 5.08
C ALA A 11 -33.83 0.81 4.12
N MET A 12 -34.95 1.21 3.50
CA MET A 12 -35.00 2.32 2.55
C MET A 12 -34.85 3.68 3.26
N GLN A 13 -35.41 3.82 4.46
CA GLN A 13 -35.20 4.99 5.30
C GLN A 13 -33.77 5.11 5.82
N PHE A 14 -33.15 4.00 6.24
CA PHE A 14 -31.77 4.01 6.70
C PHE A 14 -30.79 4.40 5.58
N VAL A 15 -30.99 3.90 4.37
CA VAL A 15 -30.22 4.28 3.18
C VAL A 15 -30.45 5.75 2.82
N GLY A 16 -31.68 6.25 2.93
CA GLY A 16 -31.99 7.67 2.68
C GLY A 16 -31.35 8.61 3.70
N LEU A 17 -31.38 8.25 4.99
CA LEU A 17 -30.73 9.02 6.07
C LEU A 17 -29.20 8.98 5.95
N ALA A 18 -28.62 7.82 5.65
CA ALA A 18 -27.19 7.69 5.40
C ALA A 18 -26.76 8.49 4.15
N GLY A 19 -27.57 8.51 3.10
CA GLY A 19 -27.32 9.30 1.89
C GLY A 19 -27.41 10.80 2.15
N GLY A 20 -28.42 11.26 2.89
CA GLY A 20 -28.57 12.67 3.26
C GLY A 20 -27.41 13.17 4.13
N TRP A 21 -27.03 12.40 5.15
CA TRP A 21 -25.87 12.70 5.99
C TRP A 21 -24.55 12.73 5.20
N TRP A 22 -24.36 11.76 4.29
CA TRP A 22 -23.16 11.73 3.44
C TRP A 22 -23.06 12.93 2.51
N ASN A 23 -24.18 13.36 1.91
CA ASN A 23 -24.20 14.52 1.03
C ASN A 23 -23.82 15.81 1.79
N GLU A 24 -24.32 15.98 3.01
CA GLU A 24 -24.00 17.14 3.85
C GLU A 24 -22.50 17.21 4.21
N ILE A 25 -21.87 16.08 4.52
CA ILE A 25 -20.43 16.00 4.76
C ILE A 25 -19.65 16.24 3.46
N ASN A 26 -20.09 15.62 2.36
CA ASN A 26 -19.40 15.70 1.08
C ASN A 26 -19.48 17.10 0.46
N GLU A 27 -20.53 17.88 0.73
CA GLU A 27 -20.65 19.26 0.24
C GLU A 27 -19.94 20.28 1.15
N SER A 28 -19.60 19.91 2.39
CA SER A 28 -18.96 20.82 3.34
C SER A 28 -17.44 20.92 3.13
N ALA A 29 -16.98 22.07 2.66
CA ALA A 29 -15.55 22.36 2.49
C ALA A 29 -14.75 22.23 3.81
N GLN A 30 -15.34 22.63 4.95
CA GLN A 30 -14.70 22.52 6.27
C GLN A 30 -14.48 21.06 6.67
N TRP A 31 -15.43 20.17 6.38
CA TRP A 31 -15.28 18.75 6.63
C TRP A 31 -14.23 18.11 5.72
N GLN A 32 -14.22 18.46 4.43
CA GLN A 32 -13.20 17.99 3.50
C GLN A 32 -11.79 18.40 3.95
N ASP A 33 -11.59 19.67 4.30
CA ASP A 33 -10.31 20.17 4.81
C ASP A 33 -9.91 19.47 6.11
N GLY A 34 -10.87 19.30 7.04
CA GLY A 34 -10.65 18.57 8.28
C GLY A 34 -10.19 17.12 8.03
N ILE A 35 -10.77 16.44 7.04
CA ILE A 35 -10.38 15.08 6.64
C ILE A 35 -8.96 15.08 6.08
N PHE A 36 -8.63 15.98 5.15
CA PHE A 36 -7.29 16.06 4.55
C PHE A 36 -6.20 16.34 5.58
N TYR A 37 -6.38 17.32 6.47
CA TYR A 37 -5.41 17.59 7.52
C TYR A 37 -5.30 16.45 8.54
N THR A 38 -6.41 15.79 8.88
CA THR A 38 -6.38 14.60 9.76
C THR A 38 -5.60 13.46 9.12
N LEU A 39 -5.84 13.17 7.84
CA LEU A 39 -5.09 12.18 7.08
C LEU A 39 -3.62 12.55 6.99
N SER A 40 -3.30 13.82 6.70
CA SER A 40 -1.94 14.34 6.66
C SER A 40 -1.21 14.07 7.98
N GLY A 41 -1.82 14.44 9.11
CA GLY A 41 -1.27 14.19 10.45
C GLY A 41 -1.06 12.70 10.75
N ALA A 42 -2.03 11.85 10.40
CA ALA A 42 -1.91 10.40 10.59
C ALA A 42 -0.77 9.80 9.75
N PHE A 43 -0.66 10.17 8.47
CA PHE A 43 0.42 9.72 7.60
C PHE A 43 1.79 10.26 8.04
N ALA A 44 1.87 11.52 8.50
CA ALA A 44 3.09 12.10 9.06
C ALA A 44 3.55 11.33 10.30
N LEU A 45 2.63 10.97 11.19
CA LEU A 45 2.93 10.17 12.37
C LEU A 45 3.48 8.78 11.99
N VAL A 46 2.84 8.08 11.04
CA VAL A 46 3.33 6.78 10.56
C VAL A 46 4.69 6.90 9.90
N SER A 47 4.91 7.95 9.09
CA SER A 47 6.21 8.25 8.47
C SER A 47 7.29 8.46 9.53
N LEU A 48 7.03 9.28 10.56
CA LEU A 48 7.95 9.52 11.66
C LEU A 48 8.28 8.24 12.42
N ILE A 49 7.27 7.41 12.74
CA ILE A 49 7.49 6.11 13.39
C ILE A 49 8.40 5.23 12.53
N ALA A 50 8.15 5.13 11.22
CA ALA A 50 8.98 4.35 10.31
C ALA A 50 10.44 4.82 10.28
N LEU A 51 10.67 6.14 10.29
CA LEU A 51 12.01 6.72 10.38
C LEU A 51 12.70 6.38 11.70
N ILE A 52 12.00 6.52 12.83
CA ILE A 52 12.54 6.15 14.14
C ILE A 52 12.91 4.66 14.18
N GLN A 53 12.09 3.78 13.59
CA GLN A 53 12.39 2.36 13.50
C GLN A 53 13.64 2.10 12.64
N LEU A 54 13.76 2.77 11.48
CA LEU A 54 14.95 2.67 10.63
C LEU A 54 16.22 3.06 11.40
N ILE A 55 16.20 4.22 12.07
CA ILE A 55 17.35 4.71 12.86
C ILE A 55 17.67 3.74 14.01
N ARG A 56 16.66 3.25 14.75
CA ARG A 56 16.89 2.26 15.81
C ARG A 56 17.54 0.98 15.30
N ILE A 57 17.13 0.49 14.14
CA ILE A 57 17.70 -0.73 13.56
C ILE A 57 19.15 -0.48 13.11
N GLU A 58 19.41 0.66 12.47
CA GLU A 58 20.77 1.03 12.04
C GLU A 58 21.74 1.13 13.22
N LEU A 59 21.32 1.81 14.30
CA LEU A 59 22.15 1.96 15.50
C LEU A 59 22.33 0.66 16.29
N ARG A 60 21.35 -0.25 16.24
CA ARG A 60 21.42 -1.54 16.98
C ARG A 60 22.36 -2.54 16.32
N VAL A 61 22.41 -2.56 14.99
CA VAL A 61 23.16 -3.54 14.19
C VAL A 61 23.81 -2.86 12.98
N PRO A 62 24.83 -2.00 13.21
CA PRO A 62 25.50 -1.26 12.14
C PRO A 62 26.37 -2.16 11.24
N GLU A 63 26.77 -3.35 11.71
CA GLU A 63 27.63 -4.27 10.97
C GLU A 63 26.89 -4.95 9.82
N TYR A 64 25.57 -5.09 9.95
CA TYR A 64 24.71 -5.59 8.88
C TYR A 64 24.32 -4.42 7.99
N GLY A 65 24.66 -4.49 6.70
CA GLY A 65 24.31 -3.46 5.71
C GLY A 65 22.80 -3.29 5.48
N TRP A 66 22.42 -2.88 4.26
CA TRP A 66 21.02 -2.64 3.92
C TRP A 66 20.20 -3.94 3.82
N THR A 67 19.55 -4.32 4.91
CA THR A 67 18.62 -5.47 4.97
C THR A 67 17.25 -5.10 4.41
N THR A 68 16.48 -6.11 3.97
CA THR A 68 15.10 -5.93 3.48
C THR A 68 14.21 -5.21 4.52
N GLN A 69 14.46 -5.41 5.81
CA GLN A 69 13.76 -4.71 6.89
C GLN A 69 14.08 -3.21 6.90
N LYS A 70 15.36 -2.82 6.80
CA LYS A 70 15.77 -1.40 6.70
C LYS A 70 15.15 -0.75 5.46
N VAL A 71 15.18 -1.44 4.32
CA VAL A 71 14.56 -0.98 3.07
C VAL A 71 13.05 -0.81 3.24
N PHE A 72 12.35 -1.74 3.89
CA PHE A 72 10.91 -1.64 4.11
C PHE A 72 10.53 -0.43 4.99
N HIS A 73 11.29 -0.16 6.06
CA HIS A 73 11.05 1.04 6.88
C HIS A 73 11.38 2.34 6.13
N LEU A 74 12.46 2.35 5.34
CA LEU A 74 12.80 3.49 4.48
C LEU A 74 11.68 3.77 3.47
N MET A 75 11.19 2.73 2.78
CA MET A 75 10.11 2.88 1.83
C MET A 75 8.82 3.36 2.51
N ASN A 76 8.46 2.83 3.68
CA ASN A 76 7.32 3.33 4.45
C ASN A 76 7.50 4.79 4.87
N PHE A 77 8.69 5.20 5.31
CA PHE A 77 8.97 6.59 5.62
C PHE A 77 8.67 7.48 4.41
N ILE A 78 9.18 7.10 3.23
CA ILE A 78 8.97 7.85 1.97
C ILE A 78 7.48 7.85 1.58
N VAL A 79 6.82 6.69 1.50
CA VAL A 79 5.42 6.59 1.03
C VAL A 79 4.49 7.40 1.91
N ASN A 80 4.58 7.21 3.23
CA ASN A 80 3.72 7.91 4.18
C ASN A 80 4.09 9.40 4.25
N GLY A 81 5.38 9.75 4.11
CA GLY A 81 5.83 11.14 4.09
C GLY A 81 5.31 11.90 2.86
N VAL A 82 5.46 11.34 1.65
CA VAL A 82 4.92 11.92 0.42
C VAL A 82 3.40 12.04 0.52
N ARG A 83 2.70 11.01 1.03
CA ARG A 83 1.25 11.07 1.21
C ARG A 83 0.81 12.13 2.21
N ALA A 84 1.55 12.30 3.32
CA ALA A 84 1.31 13.35 4.29
C ALA A 84 1.46 14.75 3.67
N LEU A 85 2.49 14.95 2.85
CA LEU A 85 2.69 16.20 2.11
C LEU A 85 1.56 16.44 1.11
N VAL A 86 1.19 15.44 0.32
CA VAL A 86 0.09 15.56 -0.67
C VAL A 86 -1.21 15.97 0.02
N PHE A 87 -1.54 15.37 1.16
CA PHE A 87 -2.73 15.76 1.92
C PHE A 87 -2.60 17.07 2.68
N GLY A 88 -1.41 17.40 3.20
CA GLY A 88 -1.19 18.67 3.91
C GLY A 88 -1.18 19.88 2.99
N PHE A 89 -0.81 19.69 1.73
CA PHE A 89 -0.81 20.70 0.68
C PHE A 89 -1.97 20.51 -0.31
N HIS A 90 -3.06 19.83 0.09
CA HIS A 90 -4.14 19.42 -0.83
C HIS A 90 -4.69 20.60 -1.65
N MET A 91 -4.89 21.77 -1.04
CA MET A 91 -5.34 22.99 -1.73
C MET A 91 -4.42 23.39 -2.90
N HIS A 92 -3.12 23.27 -2.72
CA HIS A 92 -2.15 23.56 -3.78
C HIS A 92 -2.09 22.42 -4.80
N VAL A 93 -2.10 21.16 -4.35
CA VAL A 93 -2.05 19.97 -5.20
C VAL A 93 -3.23 19.90 -6.17
N PHE A 94 -4.44 20.20 -5.70
CA PHE A 94 -5.65 20.24 -6.54
C PHE A 94 -5.71 21.47 -7.45
N GLY A 95 -4.93 22.51 -7.17
CA GLY A 95 -4.79 23.70 -8.01
C GLY A 95 -3.65 23.61 -9.05
N LEU A 96 -2.93 22.49 -9.13
CA LEU A 96 -1.82 22.34 -10.08
C LEU A 96 -2.34 22.28 -11.52
N HIS A 97 -1.73 23.09 -12.38
CA HIS A 97 -1.90 23.02 -13.82
C HIS A 97 -0.55 22.71 -14.49
N PRO A 98 -0.49 21.77 -15.45
CA PRO A 98 -1.59 20.96 -16.00
C PRO A 98 -2.11 19.88 -15.02
N LYS A 99 -3.36 19.40 -15.21
CA LYS A 99 -4.04 18.43 -14.32
C LYS A 99 -3.27 17.13 -14.08
N VAL A 100 -2.44 16.72 -15.03
CA VAL A 100 -1.55 15.57 -14.91
C VAL A 100 -0.58 15.70 -13.72
N LEU A 101 -0.20 16.92 -13.31
CA LEU A 101 0.60 17.14 -12.10
C LEU A 101 -0.18 16.76 -10.83
N THR A 102 -1.47 17.09 -10.78
CA THR A 102 -2.37 16.62 -9.71
C THR A 102 -2.48 15.10 -9.74
N SER A 103 -2.71 14.50 -10.91
CA SER A 103 -2.76 13.03 -11.04
C SER A 103 -1.47 12.37 -10.56
N LEU A 104 -0.31 12.89 -10.97
CA LEU A 104 0.99 12.38 -10.55
C LEU A 104 1.17 12.48 -9.03
N ALA A 105 0.82 13.63 -8.43
CA ALA A 105 0.90 13.83 -7.00
C ALA A 105 0.02 12.85 -6.20
N LEU A 106 -1.16 12.50 -6.73
CA LEU A 106 -2.09 11.56 -6.08
C LEU A 106 -1.71 10.09 -6.31
N ASP A 107 -1.27 9.75 -7.53
CA ASP A 107 -0.97 8.38 -7.95
C ASP A 107 0.40 7.89 -7.45
N LEU A 108 1.41 8.77 -7.36
CA LEU A 108 2.77 8.41 -6.96
C LEU A 108 2.82 7.75 -5.57
N PRO A 109 2.17 8.27 -4.51
CA PRO A 109 2.03 7.56 -3.23
C PRO A 109 1.40 6.18 -3.37
N GLY A 110 0.46 6.00 -4.31
CA GLY A 110 -0.17 4.71 -4.62
C GLY A 110 0.83 3.70 -5.20
N LEU A 111 1.65 4.13 -6.17
CA LEU A 111 2.69 3.28 -6.75
C LEU A 111 3.78 2.92 -5.74
N LEU A 112 4.24 3.88 -4.95
CA LEU A 112 5.23 3.63 -3.91
C LEU A 112 4.67 2.67 -2.85
N PHE A 113 3.39 2.80 -2.51
CA PHE A 113 2.70 1.87 -1.63
C PHE A 113 2.70 0.46 -2.23
N PHE A 114 2.35 0.30 -3.51
CA PHE A 114 2.43 -0.99 -4.19
C PHE A 114 3.83 -1.62 -4.09
N SER A 115 4.89 -0.87 -4.40
CA SER A 115 6.28 -1.34 -4.29
C SER A 115 6.62 -1.77 -2.86
N THR A 116 6.21 -0.98 -1.86
CA THR A 116 6.50 -1.24 -0.45
C THR A 116 5.85 -2.53 0.04
N TYR A 117 4.58 -2.76 -0.29
CA TYR A 117 3.86 -3.95 0.15
C TYR A 117 4.21 -5.18 -0.67
N THR A 118 4.58 -5.04 -1.95
CA THR A 118 5.13 -6.16 -2.71
C THR A 118 6.54 -6.53 -2.26
N LEU A 119 7.34 -5.58 -1.72
CA LEU A 119 8.61 -5.89 -1.06
C LEU A 119 8.37 -6.73 0.21
N LEU A 120 7.33 -6.40 0.99
CA LEU A 120 6.95 -7.20 2.15
C LEU A 120 6.50 -8.62 1.74
N VAL A 121 5.74 -8.75 0.65
CA VAL A 121 5.38 -10.05 0.07
C VAL A 121 6.62 -10.82 -0.38
N LEU A 122 7.58 -10.15 -1.04
CA LEU A 122 8.87 -10.74 -1.41
C LEU A 122 9.59 -11.27 -0.17
N PHE A 123 9.68 -10.47 0.88
CA PHE A 123 10.31 -10.87 2.14
C PHE A 123 9.65 -12.12 2.75
N TRP A 124 8.33 -12.17 2.77
CA TRP A 124 7.60 -13.36 3.23
C TRP A 124 7.82 -14.58 2.34
N ALA A 125 7.86 -14.38 1.02
CA ALA A 125 8.16 -15.43 0.06
C ALA A 125 9.59 -15.97 0.25
N GLU A 126 10.57 -15.11 0.52
CA GLU A 126 11.95 -15.49 0.82
C GLU A 126 11.99 -16.38 2.08
N ILE A 127 11.35 -15.98 3.18
CA ILE A 127 11.29 -16.79 4.42
C ILE A 127 10.60 -18.14 4.15
N TYR A 128 9.50 -18.13 3.40
CA TYR A 128 8.77 -19.36 3.07
C TYR A 128 9.60 -20.31 2.22
N HIS A 129 10.29 -19.82 1.18
CA HIS A 129 11.18 -20.62 0.34
C HIS A 129 12.37 -21.17 1.13
N GLN A 130 12.98 -20.35 1.98
CA GLN A 130 14.09 -20.76 2.85
C GLN A 130 13.66 -21.88 3.81
N ALA A 131 12.49 -21.76 4.44
CA ALA A 131 11.95 -22.79 5.33
C ALA A 131 11.65 -24.13 4.62
N ARG A 132 11.53 -24.10 3.28
CA ARG A 132 11.29 -25.27 2.43
C ARG A 132 12.51 -25.70 1.62
N SER A 133 13.66 -25.05 1.82
CA SER A 133 14.90 -25.30 1.05
C SER A 133 14.72 -25.14 -0.47
N LEU A 134 13.85 -24.22 -0.88
CA LEU A 134 13.62 -23.86 -2.28
C LEU A 134 14.53 -22.70 -2.70
N PRO A 135 14.89 -22.58 -3.98
CA PRO A 135 15.72 -21.48 -4.47
C PRO A 135 15.00 -20.12 -4.34
N THR A 136 15.76 -19.07 -4.00
CA THR A 136 15.25 -17.69 -3.79
C THR A 136 15.69 -16.70 -4.87
N ASP A 137 16.68 -17.05 -5.70
CA ASP A 137 17.35 -16.10 -6.61
C ASP A 137 16.39 -15.41 -7.59
N LYS A 138 15.38 -16.15 -8.04
CA LYS A 138 14.38 -15.66 -9.00
C LYS A 138 13.38 -14.68 -8.38
N LEU A 139 13.13 -14.74 -7.07
CA LEU A 139 12.08 -13.96 -6.41
C LEU A 139 12.35 -12.46 -6.50
N ARG A 140 13.60 -12.04 -6.31
CA ARG A 140 14.02 -10.63 -6.42
C ARG A 140 13.88 -10.11 -7.84
N VAL A 141 14.27 -10.93 -8.83
CA VAL A 141 14.11 -10.58 -10.24
C VAL A 141 12.64 -10.38 -10.59
N PHE A 142 11.75 -11.29 -10.16
CA PHE A 142 10.31 -11.12 -10.36
C PHE A 142 9.76 -9.84 -9.72
N TYR A 143 10.15 -9.54 -8.49
CA TYR A 143 9.75 -8.30 -7.81
C TYR A 143 10.18 -7.06 -8.60
N ILE A 144 11.44 -7.00 -9.06
CA ILE A 144 11.95 -5.86 -9.83
C ILE A 144 11.22 -5.76 -11.18
N SER A 145 11.05 -6.87 -11.89
CA SER A 145 10.36 -6.89 -13.19
C SER A 145 8.91 -6.44 -13.09
N ILE A 146 8.16 -6.91 -12.08
CA ILE A 146 6.75 -6.52 -11.88
C ILE A 146 6.64 -5.02 -11.58
N ASN A 147 7.48 -4.50 -10.68
CA ASN A 147 7.50 -3.06 -10.38
C ASN A 147 7.89 -2.23 -11.60
N ALA A 148 8.92 -2.64 -12.34
CA ALA A 148 9.34 -1.94 -13.56
C ALA A 148 8.20 -1.86 -14.59
N VAL A 149 7.47 -2.96 -14.82
CA VAL A 149 6.32 -2.99 -15.74
C VAL A 149 5.21 -2.06 -15.28
N ILE A 150 4.83 -2.09 -13.99
CA ILE A 150 3.76 -1.23 -13.46
C ILE A 150 4.12 0.25 -13.56
N TYR A 151 5.35 0.61 -13.20
CA TYR A 151 5.84 1.99 -13.30
C TYR A 151 5.93 2.46 -14.75
N CYS A 152 6.34 1.57 -15.67
CA CYS A 152 6.37 1.87 -17.10
C CYS A 152 4.98 2.16 -17.64
N ILE A 153 3.99 1.31 -17.35
CA ILE A 153 2.60 1.52 -17.76
C ILE A 153 2.06 2.84 -17.21
N GLN A 154 2.28 3.12 -15.92
CA GLN A 154 1.81 4.37 -15.32
C GLN A 154 2.49 5.60 -15.93
N ALA A 155 3.79 5.54 -16.20
CA ALA A 155 4.52 6.63 -16.85
C ALA A 155 3.97 6.91 -18.26
N VAL A 156 3.63 5.87 -19.02
CA VAL A 156 2.99 6.03 -20.35
C VAL A 156 1.63 6.71 -20.23
N ILE A 157 0.81 6.34 -19.24
CA ILE A 157 -0.49 6.98 -18.97
C ILE A 157 -0.31 8.47 -18.66
N TRP A 158 0.63 8.81 -17.77
CA TRP A 158 0.90 10.22 -17.44
C TRP A 158 1.44 11.01 -18.62
N VAL A 159 2.36 10.46 -19.42
CA VAL A 159 2.87 11.13 -20.63
C VAL A 159 1.74 11.38 -21.63
N TYR A 160 0.83 10.41 -21.82
CA TYR A 160 -0.32 10.60 -22.69
C TYR A 160 -1.24 11.72 -22.18
N LEU A 161 -1.56 11.72 -20.88
CA LEU A 161 -2.38 12.77 -20.25
C LEU A 161 -1.74 14.16 -20.29
N TRP A 162 -0.40 14.21 -20.27
CA TRP A 162 0.34 15.47 -20.40
C TRP A 162 0.16 16.08 -21.80
N VAL A 163 0.20 15.24 -22.84
CA VAL A 163 0.07 15.69 -24.24
C VAL A 163 -1.40 15.93 -24.61
N ASN A 164 -2.31 15.08 -24.11
CA ASN A 164 -3.73 15.11 -24.45
C ASN A 164 -4.59 14.93 -23.19
N ASP A 165 -5.21 16.01 -22.71
CA ASP A 165 -6.14 15.98 -21.57
C ASP A 165 -7.42 15.22 -21.99
N ASN A 166 -7.45 13.93 -21.67
CA ASN A 166 -8.54 13.03 -22.03
C ASN A 166 -9.09 12.33 -20.78
N SER A 167 -10.34 12.65 -20.45
CA SER A 167 -11.04 12.10 -19.28
C SER A 167 -11.16 10.57 -19.29
N VAL A 168 -11.19 9.93 -20.47
CA VAL A 168 -11.20 8.46 -20.59
C VAL A 168 -9.86 7.89 -20.14
N VAL A 169 -8.74 8.51 -20.50
CA VAL A 169 -7.41 8.05 -20.08
C VAL A 169 -7.18 8.33 -18.60
N GLU A 170 -7.73 9.42 -18.06
CA GLU A 170 -7.73 9.69 -16.62
C GLU A 170 -8.49 8.57 -15.86
N LEU A 171 -9.65 8.17 -16.37
CA LEU A 171 -10.42 7.06 -15.82
C LEU A 171 -9.64 5.73 -15.89
N ILE A 172 -8.99 5.44 -17.02
CA ILE A 172 -8.14 4.25 -17.19
C ILE A 172 -7.01 4.25 -16.15
N GLY A 173 -6.35 5.39 -15.91
CA GLY A 173 -5.32 5.53 -14.89
C GLY A 173 -5.84 5.21 -13.48
N LYS A 174 -7.00 5.74 -13.11
CA LYS A 174 -7.65 5.45 -11.81
C LYS A 174 -7.98 3.96 -11.66
N ILE A 175 -8.55 3.34 -12.70
CA ILE A 175 -8.84 1.90 -12.72
C ILE A 175 -7.56 1.08 -12.59
N PHE A 176 -6.49 1.48 -13.29
CA PHE A 176 -5.21 0.79 -13.23
C PHE A 176 -4.63 0.81 -11.80
N ILE A 177 -4.58 1.96 -11.13
CA ILE A 177 -4.12 2.06 -9.74
C ILE A 177 -4.98 1.21 -8.80
N ALA A 178 -6.31 1.17 -9.01
CA ALA A 178 -7.21 0.33 -8.22
C ALA A 178 -6.91 -1.17 -8.40
N VAL A 179 -6.72 -1.64 -9.65
CA VAL A 179 -6.37 -3.03 -9.96
C VAL A 179 -5.02 -3.41 -9.34
N VAL A 180 -4.01 -2.55 -9.50
CA VAL A 180 -2.67 -2.73 -8.90
C VAL A 180 -2.76 -2.85 -7.38
N SER A 181 -3.60 -2.03 -6.73
CA SER A 181 -3.84 -2.09 -5.29
C SER A 181 -4.51 -3.39 -4.85
N ILE A 182 -5.50 -3.88 -5.60
CA ILE A 182 -6.15 -5.18 -5.34
C ILE A 182 -5.13 -6.32 -5.46
N ILE A 183 -4.28 -6.30 -6.49
CA ILE A 183 -3.24 -7.31 -6.68
C ILE A 183 -2.27 -7.32 -5.50
N ALA A 184 -1.84 -6.16 -5.00
CA ALA A 184 -0.99 -6.08 -3.80
C ALA A 184 -1.69 -6.66 -2.57
N ALA A 185 -2.97 -6.33 -2.35
CA ALA A 185 -3.75 -6.87 -1.25
C ALA A 185 -3.89 -8.39 -1.31
N LEU A 186 -4.14 -8.95 -2.50
CA LEU A 186 -4.17 -10.40 -2.71
C LEU A 186 -2.81 -11.05 -2.44
N GLY A 187 -1.72 -10.44 -2.93
CA GLY A 187 -0.35 -10.91 -2.65
C GLY A 187 -0.05 -10.96 -1.15
N PHE A 188 -0.44 -9.91 -0.43
CA PHE A 188 -0.30 -9.83 1.04
C PHE A 188 -1.09 -10.94 1.74
N LEU A 189 -2.37 -11.15 1.37
CA LEU A 189 -3.21 -12.19 1.96
C LEU A 189 -2.65 -13.60 1.71
N LEU A 190 -2.21 -13.90 0.48
CA LEU A 190 -1.73 -15.23 0.11
C LEU A 190 -0.40 -15.58 0.77
N TYR A 191 0.61 -14.72 0.64
CA TYR A 191 1.94 -15.01 1.18
C TYR A 191 2.02 -14.77 2.69
N GLY A 192 1.35 -13.73 3.20
CA GLY A 192 1.23 -13.48 4.63
C GLY A 192 0.45 -14.59 5.34
N GLY A 193 -0.67 -15.03 4.75
CA GLY A 193 -1.44 -16.16 5.27
C GLY A 193 -0.65 -17.47 5.29
N ARG A 194 0.01 -17.82 4.18
CA ARG A 194 0.87 -19.03 4.11
C ARG A 194 2.00 -19.00 5.13
N LEU A 195 2.65 -17.86 5.30
CA LEU A 195 3.71 -17.69 6.29
C LEU A 195 3.16 -17.82 7.72
N PHE A 196 2.03 -17.18 8.02
CA PHE A 196 1.37 -17.28 9.33
C PHE A 196 1.03 -18.73 9.70
N PHE A 197 0.43 -19.50 8.77
CA PHE A 197 0.15 -20.91 9.00
C PHE A 197 1.41 -21.76 9.17
N MET A 198 2.49 -21.45 8.44
CA MET A 198 3.77 -22.13 8.59
C MET A 198 4.38 -21.89 9.98
N LEU A 199 4.43 -20.64 10.43
CA LEU A 199 4.96 -20.27 11.76
C LEU A 199 4.13 -20.88 12.89
N ARG A 200 2.82 -21.00 12.72
CA ARG A 200 1.94 -21.67 13.70
C ARG A 200 2.21 -23.18 13.79
N ARG A 201 2.63 -23.83 12.71
CA ARG A 201 2.97 -25.27 12.70
C ARG A 201 4.42 -25.55 13.13
N PHE A 202 5.32 -24.59 12.96
CA PHE A 202 6.73 -24.69 13.35
C PHE A 202 7.13 -23.43 14.13
N PRO A 203 6.94 -23.38 15.46
CA PRO A 203 7.47 -22.30 16.27
C PRO A 203 8.98 -22.19 16.04
N ILE A 204 9.51 -20.97 15.99
CA ILE A 204 10.89 -20.62 15.56
C ILE A 204 11.98 -21.19 16.50
N GLU A 205 11.61 -21.98 17.51
CA GLU A 205 12.54 -22.79 18.26
C GLU A 205 12.75 -24.17 17.60
N SER A 206 14.02 -24.54 17.41
CA SER A 206 14.52 -25.93 17.46
C SER A 206 14.57 -26.81 16.20
N LYS A 207 15.41 -26.42 15.21
CA LYS A 207 16.17 -27.44 14.46
C LYS A 207 17.69 -27.35 14.60
N GLY A 208 18.28 -26.15 14.67
CA GLY A 208 19.73 -26.02 14.83
C GLY A 208 20.26 -26.31 16.26
N ARG A 209 19.48 -25.99 17.31
CA ARG A 209 20.00 -26.03 18.69
C ARG A 209 19.83 -27.38 19.42
N ARG A 210 18.88 -28.23 19.02
CA ARG A 210 18.73 -29.59 19.62
C ARG A 210 19.86 -30.53 19.22
N LYS A 211 20.41 -30.42 18.00
CA LYS A 211 21.59 -31.20 17.60
C LYS A 211 22.84 -30.75 18.35
N LYS A 212 23.03 -29.43 18.53
CA LYS A 212 24.15 -28.88 19.30
C LYS A 212 24.11 -29.15 20.81
N LEU A 213 22.94 -29.40 21.40
CA LEU A 213 22.80 -29.77 22.82
C LEU A 213 22.91 -31.29 23.08
N HIS A 214 22.88 -32.11 22.03
CA HIS A 214 23.26 -33.53 22.11
C HIS A 214 24.75 -33.76 21.79
N GLU A 215 25.43 -32.73 21.28
CA GLU A 215 26.88 -32.72 21.03
C GLU A 215 27.68 -32.13 22.22
N VAL A 216 27.00 -31.60 23.25
CA VAL A 216 27.58 -31.20 24.54
C VAL A 216 27.11 -32.19 25.60
#